data_AF-A0A7C5Q848-F1
#
_entry.id   AF-A0A7C5Q848-F1
#
_cell.length_a   1.000
_cell.length_b   1.000
_cell.length_c   1.000
_cell.angle_alpha   90.00
_cell.angle_beta   90.00
_cell.angle_gamma   90.00
#
_symmetry.space_group_name_H-M   'P 1'
#
loop_
_entity.id
_entity.type
_entity.pdbx_description
1 polymer ?
#
loop_
_entity_poly.entity_id
_entity_poly.type
_entity_poly.pdbx_seq_one_letter_code
_entity_poly.pdbx_strand_id
1 'polypeptide(L)'
;MPSKRKLACMTGVEGFVYDDVFGGRVFMLSAKTCREMVRLLAESMSKPAADALMWNIGMRYGMALGRRAAVISRSADEQIRSLALSALKAGWGVPQVTNNLATTGTVEVVMNSCVFCDGLMGEDSPHCFFLSGVLNGIAETIFNTSFRTIETECSAMGAKACKFNITKI
;
A
#
# COMPACT_ATOMS: atom_id res chain seq x y z
N MET A 1 6.47 6.74 37.33
CA MET A 1 5.24 7.43 36.86
C MET A 1 5.60 8.86 36.51
N PRO A 2 5.05 9.52 35.47
CA PRO A 2 4.45 9.03 34.23
C PRO A 2 5.14 9.58 32.96
N SER A 3 5.07 8.79 31.89
CA SER A 3 4.86 9.16 30.48
C SER A 3 5.20 10.58 30.02
N LYS A 4 6.26 10.71 29.21
CA LYS A 4 6.26 11.64 28.07
C LYS A 4 6.28 10.84 26.78
N ARG A 5 5.12 10.30 26.39
CA ARG A 5 4.83 10.07 24.97
C ARG A 5 4.86 11.45 24.29
N LYS A 6 6.04 11.85 23.79
CA LYS A 6 6.10 12.85 22.75
C LYS A 6 5.33 12.27 21.58
N LEU A 7 4.21 12.89 21.22
CA LEU A 7 3.77 12.89 19.83
C LEU A 7 4.99 13.33 19.02
N ALA A 8 5.63 12.39 18.34
CA ALA A 8 6.56 12.71 17.26
C ALA A 8 5.71 13.21 16.09
N CYS A 9 5.17 14.42 16.24
CA CYS A 9 4.78 15.22 15.09
C CYS A 9 6.06 15.50 14.31
N MET A 10 6.00 15.37 12.99
CA MET A 10 7.11 15.51 12.06
C MET A 10 7.78 16.89 12.16
N THR A 11 8.65 17.10 13.15
CA THR A 11 9.42 18.34 13.31
C THR A 11 10.77 18.19 12.63
N GLY A 12 10.79 18.28 11.31
CA GLY A 12 12.02 18.32 10.52
C GLY A 12 12.64 19.71 10.57
N VAL A 13 13.51 19.98 11.55
CA VAL A 13 14.32 21.22 11.59
C VAL A 13 15.54 21.12 10.65
N GLU A 14 15.82 19.93 10.10
CA GLU A 14 17.01 19.66 9.27
C GLU A 14 16.69 19.30 7.80
N GLY A 15 15.43 19.41 7.34
CA GLY A 15 15.07 19.12 5.94
C GLY A 15 15.08 17.62 5.55
N PHE A 16 15.14 16.73 6.54
CA PHE A 16 15.07 15.28 6.35
C PHE A 16 13.82 14.71 7.03
N VAL A 17 13.23 13.69 6.40
CA VAL A 17 12.17 12.86 6.97
C VAL A 17 12.61 11.40 6.82
N TYR A 18 12.40 10.58 7.84
CA TYR A 18 12.75 9.17 7.85
C TYR A 18 11.51 8.31 8.09
N ASP A 19 11.48 7.11 7.50
CA ASP A 19 10.46 6.11 7.81
C ASP A 19 10.74 5.49 9.19
N ASP A 20 9.77 5.57 10.08
CA ASP A 20 9.90 5.11 11.47
C ASP A 20 9.92 3.58 11.64
N VAL A 21 9.52 2.82 10.62
CA VAL A 21 9.33 1.36 10.71
C VAL A 21 10.51 0.62 10.11
N PHE A 22 10.89 0.97 8.90
CA PHE A 22 11.96 0.34 8.14
C PHE A 22 13.21 1.22 8.04
N GLY A 23 13.18 2.47 8.52
CA GLY A 23 14.28 3.43 8.42
C GLY A 23 14.41 4.06 7.02
N GLY A 24 15.51 4.78 6.78
CA GLY A 24 15.80 5.37 5.48
C GLY A 24 15.02 6.66 5.19
N ARG A 25 15.57 7.47 4.29
CA ARG A 25 15.03 8.80 3.96
C ARG A 25 13.77 8.65 3.12
N VAL A 26 12.74 9.40 3.50
CA VAL A 26 11.49 9.55 2.74
C VAL A 26 11.27 11.02 2.40
N PHE A 27 10.31 11.26 1.52
CA PHE A 27 9.80 12.59 1.23
C PHE A 27 8.28 12.56 1.26
N MET A 28 7.67 13.69 1.60
CA MET A 28 6.21 13.81 1.64
C MET A 28 5.70 14.29 0.29
N LEU A 29 4.70 13.59 -0.23
CA LEU A 29 3.96 14.00 -1.42
C LEU A 29 2.48 14.10 -1.05
N SER A 30 1.83 15.21 -1.37
CA SER A 30 0.40 15.36 -1.08
C SER A 30 -0.43 14.39 -1.92
N ALA A 31 -1.55 13.90 -1.37
CA ALA A 31 -2.48 13.02 -2.10
C ALA A 31 -2.95 13.67 -3.41
N LYS A 32 -3.27 14.97 -3.37
CA LYS A 32 -3.61 15.75 -4.57
C LYS A 32 -2.50 15.72 -5.61
N THR A 33 -1.26 16.00 -5.23
CA THR A 33 -0.12 15.98 -6.17
C THR A 33 0.09 14.60 -6.76
N CYS A 34 -0.01 13.54 -5.94
CA CYS A 34 0.09 12.16 -6.42
C CYS A 34 -0.96 11.87 -7.51
N ARG A 35 -2.21 12.30 -7.31
CA ARG A 35 -3.27 12.13 -8.31
C ARG A 35 -3.04 12.93 -9.59
N GLU A 36 -2.62 14.19 -9.49
CA GLU A 36 -2.32 14.98 -10.67
C GLU A 36 -1.18 14.35 -11.49
N MET A 37 -0.19 13.73 -10.83
CA MET A 37 0.85 12.96 -11.52
C MET A 37 0.28 11.73 -12.25
N VAL A 38 -0.58 10.95 -11.59
CA VAL A 38 -1.23 9.77 -12.20
C VAL A 38 -2.13 10.19 -13.37
N ARG A 39 -2.88 11.29 -13.21
CA ARG A 39 -3.70 11.87 -14.26
C ARG A 39 -2.86 12.29 -15.46
N LEU A 40 -1.76 13.01 -15.22
CA LEU A 40 -0.84 13.41 -16.28
C LEU A 40 -0.27 12.19 -17.03
N LEU A 41 0.04 11.10 -16.33
CA LEU A 41 0.44 9.85 -16.98
C LEU A 41 -0.67 9.35 -17.90
N ALA A 42 -1.91 9.27 -17.42
CA ALA A 42 -3.07 8.81 -18.19
C ALA A 42 -3.48 9.76 -19.34
N GLU A 43 -3.07 11.03 -19.32
CA GLU A 43 -3.23 11.98 -20.43
C GLU A 43 -2.07 11.88 -21.44
N SER A 44 -0.87 11.54 -20.96
CA SER A 44 0.34 11.39 -21.79
C SER A 44 0.42 10.04 -22.51
N MET A 45 -0.29 9.03 -22.00
CA MET A 45 -0.45 7.71 -22.61
C MET A 45 -1.93 7.29 -22.53
N SER A 46 -2.30 6.06 -22.92
CA SER A 46 -3.67 5.61 -22.69
C SER A 46 -3.92 5.28 -21.21
N LYS A 47 -5.15 5.46 -20.72
CA LYS A 47 -5.52 5.09 -19.34
C LYS A 47 -5.12 3.64 -18.99
N PRO A 48 -5.39 2.60 -19.82
CA PRO A 48 -4.96 1.24 -19.52
C PRO A 48 -3.44 1.08 -19.40
N ALA A 49 -2.66 1.82 -20.20
CA ALA A 49 -1.20 1.81 -20.11
C ALA A 49 -0.71 2.47 -18.81
N ALA A 50 -1.33 3.58 -18.40
CA ALA A 50 -1.03 4.24 -17.13
C ALA A 50 -1.39 3.35 -15.93
N ASP A 51 -2.56 2.70 -15.94
CA ASP A 51 -3.00 1.77 -14.90
C ASP A 51 -2.03 0.60 -14.76
N ALA A 52 -1.62 -0.01 -15.88
CA ALA A 52 -0.63 -1.09 -15.90
C ALA A 52 0.75 -0.63 -15.41
N LEU A 53 1.17 0.57 -15.77
CA LEU A 53 2.42 1.16 -15.29
C LEU A 53 2.37 1.37 -13.78
N MET A 54 1.29 1.95 -13.25
CA MET A 54 1.12 2.16 -11.81
C MET A 54 1.12 0.85 -11.03
N TRP A 55 0.49 -0.20 -11.57
CA TRP A 55 0.57 -1.54 -10.99
C TRP A 55 2.01 -2.07 -10.96
N ASN A 56 2.76 -1.94 -12.06
CA ASN A 56 4.15 -2.40 -12.13
C ASN A 56 5.10 -1.62 -11.20
N ILE A 57 4.91 -0.31 -11.06
CA ILE A 57 5.62 0.52 -10.09
C ILE A 57 5.31 0.01 -8.68
N GLY A 58 4.03 -0.19 -8.38
CA GLY A 58 3.57 -0.76 -7.12
C GLY A 58 4.21 -2.11 -6.83
N MET A 59 4.21 -3.03 -7.80
CA MET A 59 4.80 -4.37 -7.70
C MET A 59 6.27 -4.30 -7.28
N ARG A 60 7.08 -3.53 -8.01
CA ARG A 60 8.51 -3.39 -7.70
C ARG A 60 8.75 -2.75 -6.33
N TYR A 61 7.93 -1.75 -5.98
CA TYR A 61 8.00 -1.11 -4.66
C TYR A 61 7.61 -2.09 -3.54
N GLY A 62 6.54 -2.85 -3.72
CA GLY A 62 6.07 -3.89 -2.80
C GLY A 62 7.10 -4.98 -2.57
N MET A 63 7.79 -5.44 -3.62
CA MET A 63 8.88 -6.40 -3.45
C MET A 63 10.04 -5.83 -2.62
N ALA A 64 10.38 -4.55 -2.81
CA ALA A 64 11.40 -3.90 -2.01
C ALA A 64 10.98 -3.78 -0.54
N LEU A 65 9.72 -3.42 -0.27
CA LEU A 65 9.16 -3.40 1.09
C LEU A 65 9.15 -4.80 1.73
N GLY A 66 8.73 -5.83 1.01
CA GLY A 66 8.75 -7.22 1.47
C GLY A 66 10.16 -7.66 1.88
N ARG A 67 11.19 -7.31 1.10
CA ARG A 67 12.59 -7.60 1.45
C ARG A 67 13.02 -6.88 2.73
N ARG A 68 12.59 -5.63 2.93
CA ARG A 68 12.89 -4.88 4.17
C ARG A 68 12.20 -5.51 5.38
N ALA A 69 10.95 -5.95 5.23
CA ALA A 69 10.24 -6.66 6.28
C ALA A 69 10.93 -7.98 6.65
N ALA A 70 11.44 -8.73 5.66
CA ALA A 70 12.17 -9.97 5.88
C ALA A 70 13.50 -9.80 6.65
N VAL A 71 14.07 -8.59 6.67
CA VAL A 71 15.24 -8.26 7.52
C VAL A 71 14.82 -8.07 8.98
N ILE A 72 13.61 -7.56 9.23
CA ILE A 72 13.10 -7.31 10.59
C ILE A 72 12.68 -8.62 11.28
N SER A 73 12.00 -9.51 10.57
CA SER A 73 11.53 -10.77 11.14
C SER A 73 11.55 -11.92 10.13
N ARG A 74 11.68 -13.15 10.62
CA ARG A 74 11.51 -14.38 9.86
C ARG A 74 10.05 -14.87 9.82
N SER A 75 9.17 -14.31 10.65
CA SER A 75 7.75 -14.68 10.69
C SER A 75 6.95 -13.84 9.70
N ALA A 76 6.20 -14.50 8.80
CA ALA A 76 5.33 -13.83 7.84
C ALA A 76 4.31 -12.91 8.53
N ASP A 77 3.74 -13.33 9.66
CA ASP A 77 2.76 -12.53 10.40
C ASP A 77 3.38 -11.28 11.04
N GLU A 78 4.64 -11.36 11.47
CA GLU A 78 5.37 -10.17 11.95
C GLU A 78 5.72 -9.22 10.81
N GLN A 79 6.13 -9.76 9.67
CA GLN A 79 6.40 -8.98 8.46
C GLN A 79 5.14 -8.23 8.02
N ILE A 80 4.00 -8.92 7.91
CA ILE A 80 2.69 -8.33 7.58
C ILE A 80 2.32 -7.23 8.58
N ARG A 81 2.45 -7.48 9.89
CA ARG A 81 2.16 -6.46 10.92
C ARG A 81 3.04 -5.23 10.79
N SER A 82 4.34 -5.40 10.50
CA SER A 82 5.25 -4.27 10.30
C SER A 82 4.89 -3.45 9.05
N LEU A 83 4.52 -4.11 7.95
CA LEU A 83 4.11 -3.46 6.71
C LEU A 83 2.78 -2.71 6.88
N ALA A 84 1.82 -3.30 7.59
CA ALA A 84 0.56 -2.65 7.94
C ALA A 84 0.78 -1.40 8.81
N LEU A 85 1.70 -1.47 9.79
CA LEU A 85 2.09 -0.32 10.60
C LEU A 85 2.78 0.76 9.77
N SER A 86 3.64 0.39 8.82
CA SER A 86 4.32 1.33 7.92
C SER A 86 3.31 2.05 7.02
N ALA A 87 2.36 1.33 6.41
CA ALA A 87 1.30 1.93 5.61
C ALA A 87 0.44 2.91 6.43
N LEU A 88 0.08 2.55 7.67
CA LEU A 88 -0.62 3.43 8.60
C LEU A 88 0.17 4.72 8.88
N LYS A 89 1.45 4.58 9.25
CA LYS A 89 2.33 5.72 9.56
C LYS A 89 2.65 6.59 8.34
N ALA A 90 2.70 6.00 7.15
CA ALA A 90 2.89 6.70 5.90
C ALA A 90 1.63 7.43 5.41
N GLY A 91 0.50 7.30 6.11
CA GLY A 91 -0.75 7.96 5.76
C GLY A 91 -1.47 7.35 4.55
N TRP A 92 -1.23 6.06 4.26
CA TRP A 92 -1.86 5.40 3.13
C TRP A 92 -3.32 5.01 3.38
N GLY A 93 -3.71 4.94 4.65
CA GLY A 93 -5.00 4.46 5.13
C GLY A 93 -4.83 3.58 6.36
N VAL A 94 -5.91 2.93 6.78
CA VAL A 94 -5.90 1.98 7.90
C VAL A 94 -6.07 0.56 7.35
N PRO A 95 -4.96 -0.20 7.20
CA PRO A 95 -5.02 -1.56 6.69
C PRO A 95 -5.51 -2.54 7.75
N GLN A 96 -6.36 -3.47 7.33
CA GLN A 96 -6.72 -4.68 8.05
C GLN A 96 -6.36 -5.86 7.15
N VAL A 97 -5.61 -6.82 7.69
CA VAL A 97 -5.10 -7.96 6.91
C VAL A 97 -5.59 -9.25 7.55
N THR A 98 -6.22 -10.10 6.73
CA THR A 98 -6.66 -11.44 7.12
C THR A 98 -5.87 -12.46 6.29
N ASN A 99 -4.95 -13.17 6.95
CA ASN A 99 -4.11 -14.18 6.30
C ASN A 99 -4.78 -15.56 6.39
N ASN A 100 -5.41 -16.00 5.29
CA ASN A 100 -6.05 -17.31 5.17
C ASN A 100 -5.26 -18.24 4.23
N LEU A 101 -3.96 -17.99 4.05
CA LEU A 101 -3.16 -18.71 3.05
C LEU A 101 -3.13 -20.23 3.30
N ALA A 102 -3.13 -20.65 4.58
CA ALA A 102 -3.11 -22.06 4.97
C ALA A 102 -4.45 -22.79 4.74
N THR A 103 -5.58 -22.06 4.69
CA THR A 103 -6.92 -22.65 4.62
C THR A 103 -7.55 -22.50 3.23
N THR A 104 -7.52 -21.29 2.66
CA THR A 104 -8.18 -20.97 1.39
C THR A 104 -7.20 -20.55 0.29
N GLY A 105 -5.89 -20.46 0.59
CA GLY A 105 -4.90 -19.99 -0.37
C GLY A 105 -4.99 -18.49 -0.65
N THR A 106 -5.65 -17.72 0.24
CA THR A 106 -5.91 -16.29 0.04
C THR A 106 -5.44 -15.42 1.21
N VAL A 107 -5.10 -14.17 0.90
CA VAL A 107 -4.93 -13.09 1.88
C VAL A 107 -5.88 -11.97 1.49
N GLU A 108 -6.70 -11.53 2.44
CA GLU A 108 -7.58 -10.38 2.25
C GLU A 108 -6.97 -9.14 2.90
N VAL A 109 -7.03 -8.02 2.19
CA VAL A 109 -6.65 -6.71 2.72
C VAL A 109 -7.80 -5.74 2.56
N VAL A 110 -8.22 -5.12 3.67
CA VAL A 110 -9.20 -4.03 3.67
C VAL A 110 -8.47 -2.75 4.04
N MET A 111 -8.49 -1.77 3.13
CA MET A 111 -7.87 -0.46 3.32
C MET A 111 -8.95 0.61 3.53
N ASN A 112 -9.12 1.03 4.78
CA ASN A 112 -10.00 2.15 5.12
C ASN A 112 -9.30 3.48 4.85
N SER A 113 -10.03 4.48 4.35
CA SER A 113 -9.47 5.80 4.02
C SER A 113 -8.24 5.72 3.10
N CYS A 114 -8.34 4.92 2.03
CA CYS A 114 -7.26 4.69 1.08
C CYS A 114 -6.87 5.98 0.35
N VAL A 115 -5.60 6.39 0.47
CA VAL A 115 -5.09 7.62 -0.16
C VAL A 115 -5.04 7.52 -1.69
N PHE A 116 -4.91 6.31 -2.23
CA PHE A 116 -4.68 6.09 -3.67
C PHE A 116 -5.93 6.29 -4.53
N CYS A 117 -7.11 6.33 -3.91
CA CYS A 117 -8.36 6.69 -4.56
C CYS A 117 -8.98 7.96 -3.97
N ASP A 118 -8.24 8.70 -3.12
CA ASP A 118 -8.75 9.90 -2.44
C ASP A 118 -9.24 10.95 -3.44
N GLY A 119 -10.41 11.54 -3.24
CA GLY A 119 -10.94 12.58 -4.13
C GLY A 119 -11.39 12.09 -5.51
N LEU A 120 -11.36 10.78 -5.79
CA LEU A 120 -12.08 10.16 -6.90
C LEU A 120 -13.49 9.75 -6.43
N MET A 121 -14.51 9.99 -7.25
CA MET A 121 -15.89 9.62 -6.97
C MET A 121 -16.63 9.29 -8.26
N GLY A 122 -17.47 8.25 -8.22
CA GLY A 122 -18.32 7.87 -9.36
C GLY A 122 -17.57 7.09 -10.43
N GLU A 123 -16.49 6.40 -10.07
CA GLU A 123 -15.75 5.53 -10.99
C GLU A 123 -16.52 4.22 -11.23
N ASP A 124 -16.49 3.73 -12.47
CA ASP A 124 -17.14 2.47 -12.86
C ASP A 124 -16.28 1.23 -12.56
N SER A 125 -15.01 1.44 -12.20
CA SER A 125 -14.04 0.36 -11.96
C SER A 125 -13.01 0.70 -10.88
N PRO A 126 -12.39 -0.31 -10.26
CA PRO A 126 -11.39 -0.10 -9.22
C PRO A 126 -10.20 0.74 -9.71
N HIS A 127 -9.62 1.53 -8.81
CA HIS A 127 -8.62 2.56 -9.16
C HIS A 127 -7.30 2.45 -8.38
N CYS A 128 -7.20 1.59 -7.36
CA CYS A 128 -6.01 1.49 -6.53
C CYS A 128 -4.95 0.56 -7.17
N PHE A 129 -4.58 0.80 -8.44
CA PHE A 129 -3.63 -0.05 -9.17
C PHE A 129 -2.25 -0.09 -8.54
N PHE A 130 -1.76 1.06 -8.07
CA PHE A 130 -0.50 1.14 -7.34
C PHE A 130 -0.52 0.25 -6.08
N LEU A 131 -1.55 0.38 -5.23
CA LEU A 131 -1.66 -0.41 -4.02
C LEU A 131 -1.83 -1.90 -4.33
N SER A 132 -2.64 -2.25 -5.34
CA SER A 132 -2.77 -3.63 -5.82
C SER A 132 -1.43 -4.24 -6.20
N GLY A 133 -0.58 -3.48 -6.93
CA GLY A 133 0.78 -3.88 -7.24
C GLY A 133 1.63 -4.06 -5.99
N VAL A 134 1.60 -3.09 -5.06
CA VAL A 134 2.36 -3.16 -3.80
C VAL A 134 2.01 -4.42 -3.01
N LEU A 135 0.72 -4.72 -2.86
CA LEU A 135 0.24 -5.89 -2.16
C LEU A 135 0.71 -7.19 -2.82
N ASN A 136 0.66 -7.26 -4.15
CA ASN A 136 1.16 -8.41 -4.89
C ASN A 136 2.66 -8.62 -4.67
N GLY A 137 3.46 -7.55 -4.79
CA GLY A 137 4.91 -7.62 -4.63
C GLY A 137 5.34 -8.00 -3.22
N ILE A 138 4.60 -7.52 -2.21
CA ILE A 138 4.78 -7.94 -0.82
C ILE A 138 4.49 -9.44 -0.69
N ALA A 139 3.33 -9.91 -1.16
CA ALA A 139 2.92 -11.30 -1.01
C ALA A 139 3.92 -12.27 -1.66
N GLU A 140 4.34 -11.98 -2.90
CA GLU A 140 5.33 -12.82 -3.59
C GLU A 140 6.67 -12.86 -2.87
N THR A 141 7.06 -11.76 -2.23
CA THR A 141 8.33 -11.69 -1.49
C THR A 141 8.27 -12.41 -0.15
N ILE A 142 7.18 -12.25 0.61
CA ILE A 142 7.02 -12.85 1.94
C ILE A 142 6.84 -14.37 1.83
N PHE A 143 5.99 -14.81 0.91
CA PHE A 143 5.60 -16.21 0.79
C PHE A 143 6.39 -16.98 -0.27
N ASN A 144 7.27 -16.30 -1.01
CA ASN A 144 8.17 -16.88 -2.01
C ASN A 144 7.44 -17.79 -3.04
N THR A 145 6.29 -17.31 -3.52
CA THR A 145 5.44 -17.99 -4.51
C THR A 145 4.62 -16.94 -5.26
N SER A 146 3.99 -17.30 -6.38
CA SER A 146 3.27 -16.36 -7.23
C SER A 146 1.87 -16.06 -6.69
N PHE A 147 1.44 -14.80 -6.84
CA PHE A 147 0.10 -14.36 -6.42
C PHE A 147 -0.56 -13.51 -7.50
N ARG A 148 -1.89 -13.47 -7.42
CA ARG A 148 -2.73 -12.51 -8.13
C ARG A 148 -3.47 -11.65 -7.11
N THR A 149 -3.37 -10.33 -7.28
CA THR A 149 -4.14 -9.36 -6.48
C THR A 149 -5.27 -8.77 -7.32
N ILE A 150 -6.49 -8.74 -6.76
CA ILE A 150 -7.67 -8.11 -7.37
C ILE A 150 -8.30 -7.17 -6.35
N GLU A 151 -8.52 -5.90 -6.72
CA GLU A 151 -9.37 -4.98 -5.95
C GLU A 151 -10.84 -5.31 -6.25
N THR A 152 -11.58 -5.78 -5.24
CA THR A 152 -12.98 -6.23 -5.38
C THR A 152 -13.98 -5.15 -4.99
N GLU A 153 -13.59 -4.21 -4.13
CA GLU A 153 -14.36 -3.03 -3.76
C GLU A 153 -13.43 -1.82 -3.72
N CYS A 154 -13.90 -0.64 -4.13
CA CYS A 154 -13.13 0.59 -4.14
C CYS A 154 -13.95 1.77 -3.62
N SER A 155 -13.36 2.63 -2.79
CA SER A 155 -14.06 3.82 -2.28
C SER A 155 -14.43 4.81 -3.38
N ALA A 156 -13.66 4.87 -4.48
CA ALA A 156 -13.99 5.69 -5.65
C ALA A 156 -15.27 5.24 -6.37
N MET A 157 -15.63 3.96 -6.21
CA MET A 157 -16.87 3.37 -6.72
C MET A 157 -18.04 3.48 -5.72
N GLY A 158 -17.85 4.20 -4.60
CA GLY A 158 -18.86 4.37 -3.55
C GLY A 158 -18.86 3.30 -2.46
N ALA A 159 -17.90 2.37 -2.44
CA ALA A 159 -17.75 1.43 -1.33
C ALA A 159 -17.23 2.12 -0.06
N LYS A 160 -17.42 1.49 1.10
CA LYS A 160 -16.95 2.04 2.40
C LYS A 160 -15.43 2.00 2.57
N ALA A 161 -14.77 1.08 1.89
CA ALA A 161 -13.34 0.86 1.94
C ALA A 161 -12.88 0.18 0.64
N CYS A 162 -11.57 0.20 0.39
CA CYS A 162 -10.98 -0.58 -0.69
C CYS A 162 -10.69 -2.00 -0.20
N LYS A 163 -11.16 -3.03 -0.90
CA LYS A 163 -10.91 -4.44 -0.55
C LYS A 163 -10.10 -5.11 -1.63
N PHE A 164 -9.10 -5.89 -1.21
CA PHE A 164 -8.19 -6.60 -2.09
C PHE A 164 -8.17 -8.07 -1.71
N ASN A 165 -8.35 -8.93 -2.70
CA ASN A 165 -8.15 -10.37 -2.56
C ASN A 165 -6.85 -10.77 -3.26
N ILE A 166 -5.95 -11.39 -2.50
CA ILE A 166 -4.63 -11.83 -2.95
C ILE A 166 -4.66 -13.36 -2.95
N THR A 167 -4.65 -13.98 -4.12
CA THR A 167 -4.82 -15.43 -4.30
C THR A 167 -3.55 -16.05 -4.84
N LYS A 168 -3.10 -17.15 -4.24
CA LYS A 168 -1.94 -17.91 -4.74
C LYS A 168 -2.26 -18.52 -6.12
N ILE A 169 -1.29 -18.49 -7.04
CA ILE A 169 -1.40 -19.08 -8.39
C ILE A 169 -0.58 -20.37 -8.47
#